data_AF-A0A7C5V770-F1
#
_entry.id   AF-A0A7C5V770-F1
#
_cell.length_a   1.000
_cell.length_b   1.000
_cell.length_c   1.000
_cell.angle_alpha   90.00
_cell.angle_beta   90.00
_cell.angle_gamma   90.00
#
_symmetry.space_group_name_H-M   'P 1'
#
loop_
_entity.id
_entity.type
_entity.pdbx_description
1 polymer ?
#
loop_
_entity_poly.entity_id
_entity_poly.type
_entity_poly.pdbx_seq_one_letter_code
_entity_poly.pdbx_strand_id
1 'polypeptide(L)'
;MIVAVRVERVTLDTTSNRFVVILRDDTYKRWLPIVVGPAEAQAIALNLEQVSPPRPMTHDLMKNLMESLKANISRVVVNALKENTYYAFIDVKKNGSQTQIDARPSDAIALALRTRAPIFVDEEVMKKAAIGEDLNIVTDKENLLELNKKLQKAVEEERYEEAARIRDLIHELQKENRDRPENDSKPSKNAK
;
A
#
# COMPACT_ATOMS: atom_id res chain seq x y z
N MET A 1 10.71 8.93 7.06
CA MET A 1 11.62 7.94 6.42
C MET A 1 10.88 7.42 5.20
N ILE A 2 11.55 7.12 4.07
CA ILE A 2 10.86 6.63 2.87
C ILE A 2 11.19 5.15 2.63
N VAL A 3 10.20 4.40 2.16
CA VAL A 3 10.25 2.97 1.87
C VAL A 3 10.16 2.77 0.37
N ALA A 4 11.08 2.01 -0.20
CA ALA A 4 11.01 1.61 -1.60
C ALA A 4 9.90 0.57 -1.79
N VAL A 5 9.09 0.77 -2.84
CA VAL A 5 7.96 -0.11 -3.14
C VAL A 5 7.87 -0.41 -4.64
N ARG A 6 7.13 -1.46 -4.97
CA ARG A 6 6.81 -1.86 -6.34
C ARG A 6 5.31 -2.02 -6.52
N VAL A 7 4.83 -1.79 -7.73
CA VAL A 7 3.45 -2.12 -8.10
C VAL A 7 3.37 -3.63 -8.30
N GLU A 8 2.70 -4.33 -7.39
CA GLU A 8 2.52 -5.79 -7.47
C GLU A 8 1.44 -6.15 -8.49
N ARG A 9 0.27 -5.49 -8.39
CA ARG A 9 -0.87 -5.72 -9.27
C ARG A 9 -1.89 -4.59 -9.23
N VAL A 10 -2.75 -4.57 -10.23
CA VAL A 10 -4.01 -3.81 -10.26
C VAL A 10 -5.15 -4.83 -10.23
N THR A 11 -6.13 -4.65 -9.35
CA THR A 11 -7.26 -5.58 -9.19
C THR A 11 -8.57 -4.82 -9.04
N LEU A 12 -9.69 -5.49 -9.33
CA LEU A 12 -11.02 -5.04 -8.94
C LEU A 12 -11.34 -5.68 -7.59
N ASP A 13 -11.68 -4.87 -6.59
CA ASP A 13 -12.34 -5.35 -5.38
C ASP A 13 -13.80 -5.64 -5.73
N THR A 14 -14.17 -6.93 -5.77
CA THR A 14 -15.51 -7.38 -6.16
C THR A 14 -16.58 -7.01 -5.13
N THR A 15 -16.21 -6.76 -3.88
CA THR A 15 -17.18 -6.40 -2.82
C THR A 15 -17.55 -4.92 -2.94
N SER A 16 -16.57 -4.04 -3.15
CA SER A 16 -16.83 -2.61 -3.30
C SER A 16 -17.03 -2.15 -4.74
N ASN A 17 -16.75 -3.01 -5.72
CA ASN A 17 -16.70 -2.71 -7.16
C ASN A 17 -15.75 -1.52 -7.48
N ARG A 18 -14.61 -1.46 -6.80
CA ARG A 18 -13.60 -0.40 -6.96
C ARG A 18 -12.27 -0.98 -7.41
N PHE A 19 -11.55 -0.25 -8.25
CA PHE A 19 -10.21 -0.64 -8.66
C PHE A 19 -9.19 -0.29 -7.58
N VAL A 20 -8.26 -1.20 -7.33
CA VAL A 20 -7.23 -1.08 -6.30
C VAL A 20 -5.88 -1.40 -6.90
N VAL A 21 -4.91 -0.50 -6.70
CA VAL A 21 -3.50 -0.72 -6.99
C VAL A 21 -2.83 -1.21 -5.71
N ILE A 22 -2.14 -2.35 -5.78
CA ILE A 22 -1.40 -2.91 -4.64
C ILE A 22 0.08 -2.54 -4.81
N LEU A 23 0.58 -1.72 -3.89
CA LEU A 23 2.01 -1.48 -3.74
C LEU A 23 2.58 -2.46 -2.72
N ARG A 24 3.79 -2.97 -2.93
CA ARG A 24 4.47 -3.90 -2.02
C ARG A 24 5.84 -3.35 -1.68
N ASP A 25 6.22 -3.43 -0.41
CA ASP A 25 7.57 -3.05 0.01
C ASP A 25 8.62 -4.05 -0.47
N ASP A 26 9.87 -3.59 -0.61
CA ASP A 26 10.98 -4.44 -1.09
C ASP A 26 11.31 -5.60 -0.13
N THR A 27 10.84 -5.54 1.13
CA THR A 27 10.96 -6.65 2.09
C THR A 27 9.87 -7.71 1.91
N TYR A 28 8.90 -7.46 1.03
CA TYR A 28 7.79 -8.35 0.68
C TYR A 28 6.83 -8.65 1.84
N LYS A 29 6.85 -7.84 2.91
CA LYS A 29 6.08 -8.03 4.15
C LYS A 29 4.85 -7.13 4.25
N ARG A 30 4.84 -5.99 3.55
CA ARG A 30 3.80 -4.97 3.65
C ARG A 30 3.23 -4.64 2.28
N TRP A 31 1.91 -4.63 2.20
CA TRP A 31 1.12 -4.26 1.03
C TRP A 31 0.32 -3.01 1.32
N LEU A 32 0.44 -1.98 0.49
CA LEU A 32 -0.36 -0.77 0.59
C LEU A 32 -1.41 -0.75 -0.54
N PRO A 33 -2.70 -0.98 -0.23
CA PRO A 33 -3.77 -0.82 -1.20
C PRO A 33 -4.11 0.66 -1.41
N ILE A 34 -4.14 1.10 -2.66
CA ILE A 34 -4.58 2.45 -3.05
C ILE A 34 -5.75 2.32 -4.02
N VAL A 35 -6.90 2.86 -3.62
CA VAL A 35 -8.09 2.85 -4.46
C VAL A 35 -7.96 3.91 -5.56
N VAL A 36 -8.27 3.54 -6.79
CA VAL A 36 -8.14 4.39 -7.97
C VAL A 36 -9.40 4.31 -8.84
N GLY A 37 -9.57 5.27 -9.75
CA GLY A 37 -10.64 5.21 -10.74
C GLY A 37 -10.33 4.22 -11.87
N PRO A 38 -11.34 3.86 -12.69
CA PRO A 38 -11.18 2.90 -13.79
C PRO A 38 -10.14 3.34 -14.82
N ALA A 39 -10.12 4.64 -15.17
CA ALA A 39 -9.19 5.19 -16.16
C ALA A 39 -7.74 5.11 -15.65
N GLU A 40 -7.52 5.43 -14.38
CA GLU A 40 -6.20 5.31 -13.76
C GLU A 40 -5.75 3.84 -13.65
N ALA A 41 -6.65 2.96 -13.24
CA ALA A 41 -6.39 1.52 -13.15
C ALA A 41 -5.94 0.95 -14.50
N GLN A 42 -6.67 1.29 -15.58
CA GLN A 42 -6.34 0.87 -16.94
C GLN A 42 -4.96 1.40 -17.37
N ALA A 43 -4.67 2.67 -17.11
CA ALA A 43 -3.39 3.29 -17.47
C ALA A 43 -2.19 2.63 -16.77
N ILE A 44 -2.37 2.17 -15.53
CA ILE A 44 -1.35 1.43 -14.76
C ILE A 44 -1.25 -0.02 -15.25
N ALA A 45 -2.38 -0.71 -15.39
CA ALA A 45 -2.45 -2.12 -15.78
C ALA A 45 -1.78 -2.38 -17.13
N LEU A 46 -2.09 -1.58 -18.16
CA LEU A 46 -1.48 -1.72 -19.48
C LEU A 46 0.05 -1.66 -19.43
N ASN A 47 0.61 -0.76 -18.61
CA ASN A 47 2.06 -0.64 -18.50
C ASN A 47 2.67 -1.78 -17.69
N LEU A 48 1.99 -2.23 -16.63
CA LEU A 48 2.41 -3.37 -15.81
C LEU A 48 2.45 -4.67 -16.63
N GLU A 49 1.47 -4.87 -17.51
CA GLU A 49 1.39 -5.98 -18.46
C GLU A 49 2.28 -5.79 -19.70
N GLN A 50 3.01 -4.67 -19.79
CA GLN A 50 3.87 -4.30 -20.91
C GLN A 50 3.14 -4.25 -22.26
N VAL A 51 1.84 -3.98 -22.24
CA VAL A 51 1.01 -3.80 -23.43
C VAL A 51 1.17 -2.38 -23.95
N SER A 52 1.59 -2.24 -25.22
CA SER A 52 1.77 -0.95 -25.87
C SER A 52 0.59 -0.65 -26.81
N PRO A 53 -0.21 0.39 -26.54
CA PRO A 53 -1.31 0.77 -27.42
C PRO A 53 -0.79 1.36 -28.75
N PRO A 54 -1.60 1.37 -29.82
CA PRO A 54 -1.18 1.86 -31.15
C PRO A 54 -0.91 3.37 -31.18
N ARG A 55 -1.44 4.13 -30.20
CA ARG A 55 -1.21 5.56 -30.04
C ARG A 55 -0.85 5.86 -28.58
N PRO A 56 0.04 6.85 -28.32
CA PRO A 56 0.39 7.24 -26.96
C PRO A 56 -0.84 7.65 -26.15
N MET A 57 -1.00 7.11 -24.94
CA MET A 57 -2.00 7.56 -23.98
C MET A 57 -1.49 8.80 -23.21
N THR A 58 -2.29 9.33 -22.30
CA THR A 58 -1.99 10.56 -21.55
C THR A 58 -0.63 10.50 -20.84
N HIS A 59 -0.34 9.42 -20.10
CA HIS A 59 0.94 9.29 -19.39
C HIS A 59 2.12 9.03 -20.33
N ASP A 60 1.89 8.45 -21.52
CA ASP A 60 2.93 8.32 -22.54
C ASP A 60 3.24 9.68 -23.18
N LEU A 61 2.21 10.49 -23.46
CA LEU A 61 2.36 11.86 -23.92
C LEU A 61 3.13 12.70 -22.90
N MET A 62 2.79 12.60 -21.61
CA MET A 62 3.50 13.30 -20.54
C MET A 62 4.97 12.89 -20.46
N LYS A 63 5.27 11.58 -20.55
CA LYS A 63 6.66 11.10 -20.65
C LYS A 63 7.39 11.74 -21.84
N ASN A 64 6.81 11.67 -23.04
CA ASN A 64 7.41 12.21 -24.26
C ASN A 64 7.65 13.72 -24.17
N LEU A 65 6.72 14.46 -23.54
CA LEU A 65 6.87 15.89 -23.29
C LEU A 65 8.06 16.17 -22.36
N MET A 66 8.18 15.42 -21.27
CA MET A 66 9.29 15.55 -20.32
C MET A 66 10.64 15.25 -20.99
N GLU A 67 10.71 14.19 -21.78
CA GLU A 67 11.90 13.83 -22.57
C GLU A 67 12.27 14.94 -23.57
N SER A 68 11.29 15.48 -24.31
CA SER A 68 11.50 16.61 -25.23
C SER A 68 12.00 17.87 -24.51
N LEU A 69 11.59 18.08 -23.27
CA LEU A 69 12.03 19.19 -22.42
C LEU A 69 13.36 18.90 -21.69
N LYS A 70 13.98 17.74 -21.96
CA LYS A 70 15.21 17.25 -21.28
C LYS A 70 15.06 17.21 -19.76
N ALA A 71 13.87 16.85 -19.29
CA ALA A 71 13.54 16.67 -17.90
C ALA A 71 13.32 15.18 -17.60
N ASN A 72 13.79 14.71 -16.45
CA ASN A 72 13.70 13.32 -16.04
C ASN A 72 12.95 13.20 -14.72
N ILE A 73 12.01 12.26 -14.63
CA ILE A 73 11.42 11.87 -13.36
C ILE A 73 12.45 11.03 -12.60
N SER A 74 12.92 11.55 -11.46
CA SER A 74 13.96 10.92 -10.66
C SER A 74 13.42 9.93 -9.63
N ARG A 75 12.22 10.19 -9.10
CA ARG A 75 11.44 9.30 -8.25
C ARG A 75 10.03 9.83 -8.08
N VAL A 76 9.15 8.98 -7.56
CA VAL A 76 7.84 9.39 -7.05
C VAL A 76 7.68 8.95 -5.61
N VAL A 77 6.95 9.72 -4.81
CA VAL A 77 6.77 9.44 -3.39
C VAL A 77 5.31 9.64 -3.01
N VAL A 78 4.66 8.61 -2.48
CA VAL A 78 3.37 8.73 -1.78
C VAL A 78 3.66 9.21 -0.36
N ASN A 79 3.40 10.49 -0.09
CA ASN A 79 3.99 11.17 1.07
C ASN A 79 3.03 11.45 2.22
N ALA A 80 1.72 11.40 1.98
CA ALA A 80 0.75 11.64 3.03
C ALA A 80 -0.58 10.90 2.80
N LEU A 81 -1.26 10.62 3.91
CA LEU A 81 -2.65 10.19 3.96
C LEU A 81 -3.39 11.12 4.91
N LYS A 82 -4.37 11.86 4.40
CA LYS A 82 -5.21 12.79 5.16
C LYS A 82 -6.66 12.54 4.79
N GLU A 83 -7.53 12.30 5.79
CA GLU A 83 -8.97 12.09 5.56
C GLU A 83 -9.25 11.04 4.46
N ASN A 84 -8.56 9.89 4.52
CA ASN A 84 -8.61 8.82 3.51
C ASN A 84 -8.18 9.20 2.08
N THR A 85 -7.54 10.35 1.91
CA THR A 85 -7.00 10.82 0.63
C THR A 85 -5.48 10.74 0.65
N TYR A 86 -4.92 9.97 -0.27
CA TYR A 86 -3.48 9.87 -0.46
C TYR A 86 -2.96 11.03 -1.33
N TYR A 87 -1.80 11.53 -0.95
CA TYR A 87 -1.05 12.55 -1.68
C TYR A 87 0.28 11.96 -2.12
N ALA A 88 0.75 12.40 -3.28
CA ALA A 88 2.04 12.04 -3.79
C ALA A 88 2.74 13.24 -4.41
N PHE A 89 4.04 13.09 -4.65
CA PHE A 89 4.78 14.03 -5.48
C PHE A 89 5.71 13.31 -6.44
N ILE A 90 6.03 14.02 -7.52
CA ILE A 90 6.95 13.58 -8.57
C ILE A 90 8.18 14.48 -8.48
N ASP A 91 9.34 13.89 -8.19
CA ASP A 91 10.61 14.61 -8.19
C ASP A 91 11.19 14.62 -9.60
N VAL A 92 11.21 15.80 -10.22
CA VAL A 92 11.73 16.03 -11.57
C VAL A 92 13.12 16.65 -11.49
N LYS A 93 14.06 16.15 -12.29
CA LYS A 93 15.39 16.74 -12.49
C LYS A 93 15.51 17.36 -13.87
N LYS A 94 16.01 18.59 -13.94
CA LYS A 94 16.31 19.31 -15.19
C LYS A 94 17.49 20.26 -14.97
N ASN A 95 18.51 20.18 -15.81
CA ASN A 95 19.70 21.06 -15.77
C ASN A 95 20.36 21.15 -14.37
N GLY A 96 20.42 20.03 -13.64
CA GLY A 96 20.96 19.97 -12.28
C GLY A 96 20.03 20.50 -11.17
N SER A 97 18.92 21.15 -11.53
CA SER A 97 17.86 21.53 -10.59
C SER A 97 16.91 20.36 -10.34
N GLN A 98 16.38 20.28 -9.13
CA GLN A 98 15.34 19.34 -8.73
C GLN A 98 14.08 20.12 -8.34
N THR A 99 12.94 19.71 -8.88
CA THR A 99 11.63 20.31 -8.59
C THR A 99 10.65 19.22 -8.21
N GLN A 100 9.85 19.50 -7.20
CA GLN A 100 8.81 18.61 -6.70
C GLN A 100 7.46 19.07 -7.25
N ILE A 101 6.71 18.16 -7.86
CA ILE A 101 5.39 18.44 -8.43
C ILE A 101 4.36 17.64 -7.64
N ASP A 102 3.34 18.33 -7.11
CA ASP A 102 2.21 17.69 -6.44
C ASP A 102 1.43 16.82 -7.44
N ALA A 103 1.03 15.62 -7.00
CA ALA A 103 0.36 14.65 -7.85
C ALA A 103 -0.56 13.72 -7.05
N ARG A 104 -1.58 13.20 -7.73
CA ARG A 104 -2.30 12.03 -7.21
C ARG A 104 -1.38 10.81 -7.30
N PRO A 105 -1.45 9.87 -6.34
CA PRO A 105 -0.64 8.65 -6.38
C PRO A 105 -0.80 7.86 -7.66
N SER A 106 -2.02 7.75 -8.19
CA SER A 106 -2.30 7.05 -9.45
C SER A 106 -1.49 7.59 -10.63
N ASP A 107 -1.46 8.92 -10.80
CA ASP A 107 -0.72 9.57 -11.88
C ASP A 107 0.79 9.44 -11.69
N ALA A 108 1.27 9.61 -10.45
CA ALA A 108 2.67 9.45 -10.10
C ALA A 108 3.15 8.01 -10.37
N ILE A 109 2.39 7.01 -9.96
CA ILE A 109 2.68 5.59 -10.21
C ILE A 109 2.69 5.30 -11.71
N ALA A 110 1.67 5.75 -12.45
CA ALA A 110 1.56 5.52 -13.89
C ALA A 110 2.73 6.11 -14.68
N LEU A 111 3.23 7.29 -14.28
CA LEU A 111 4.42 7.92 -14.85
C LEU A 111 5.71 7.20 -14.44
N ALA A 112 5.83 6.79 -13.18
CA ALA A 112 7.00 6.08 -12.67
C ALA A 112 7.23 4.75 -13.41
N LEU A 113 6.16 3.97 -13.66
CA LEU A 113 6.25 2.73 -14.44
C LEU A 113 6.78 2.99 -15.87
N ARG A 114 6.26 4.02 -16.55
CA ARG A 114 6.66 4.38 -17.93
C ARG A 114 8.07 4.94 -18.07
N THR A 115 8.53 5.64 -17.04
CA THR A 115 9.87 6.24 -16.96
C THR A 115 10.88 5.34 -16.25
N ARG A 116 10.42 4.21 -15.70
CA ARG A 116 11.20 3.32 -14.82
C ARG A 116 11.80 4.06 -13.62
N ALA A 117 11.14 5.12 -13.15
CA ALA A 117 11.55 5.82 -11.96
C ALA A 117 11.18 5.01 -10.71
N PRO A 118 12.02 5.03 -9.65
CA PRO A 118 11.71 4.35 -8.41
C PRO A 118 10.50 4.97 -7.70
N ILE A 119 9.68 4.11 -7.10
CA ILE A 119 8.48 4.48 -6.35
C ILE A 119 8.79 4.32 -4.87
N PHE A 120 8.44 5.32 -4.09
CA PHE A 120 8.56 5.31 -2.64
C PHE A 120 7.25 5.63 -1.96
N VAL A 121 7.14 5.23 -0.70
CA VAL A 121 6.05 5.60 0.21
C VAL A 121 6.67 6.10 1.50
N ASP A 122 6.11 7.16 2.10
CA ASP A 122 6.53 7.57 3.44
C ASP A 122 6.17 6.49 4.48
N GLU A 123 7.11 6.20 5.38
CA GLU A 123 6.94 5.20 6.43
C GLU A 123 5.71 5.49 7.31
N GLU A 124 5.34 6.76 7.54
CA GLU A 124 4.13 7.10 8.28
C GLU A 124 2.84 6.76 7.50
N VAL A 125 2.89 6.78 6.18
CA VAL A 125 1.79 6.29 5.34
C VAL A 125 1.74 4.76 5.39
N MET A 126 2.89 4.09 5.31
CA MET A 126 2.98 2.63 5.43
C MET A 126 2.44 2.14 6.78
N LYS A 127 2.81 2.77 7.90
CA LYS A 127 2.29 2.40 9.23
C LYS A 127 0.78 2.55 9.37
N LYS A 128 0.20 3.58 8.73
CA LYS A 128 -1.23 3.88 8.87
C LYS A 128 -2.13 3.00 8.02
N ALA A 129 -1.66 2.57 6.85
CA ALA A 129 -2.55 2.00 5.84
C ALA A 129 -1.99 0.79 5.09
N ALA A 130 -0.73 0.41 5.30
CA ALA A 130 -0.27 -0.87 4.79
C ALA A 130 -0.95 -2.02 5.56
N ILE A 131 -0.94 -3.19 4.94
CA ILE A 131 -1.42 -4.46 5.45
C ILE A 131 -0.19 -5.37 5.43
N GLY A 132 0.09 -6.13 6.48
CA GLY A 132 1.29 -6.98 6.57
C GLY A 132 1.31 -7.81 7.85
N GLU A 133 2.22 -8.79 7.96
CA GLU A 133 2.28 -9.72 9.10
C GLU A 133 2.31 -9.01 10.46
N ASP A 134 3.00 -7.87 10.57
CA ASP A 134 3.11 -7.09 11.80
C ASP A 134 1.88 -6.22 12.12
N LEU A 135 1.06 -5.89 11.12
CA LEU A 135 -0.18 -5.13 11.35
C LEU A 135 -1.25 -5.99 11.98
N ASN A 136 -1.26 -7.31 11.79
CA ASN A 136 -2.13 -8.16 12.59
C ASN A 136 -1.74 -8.08 14.07
N ILE A 137 -0.47 -7.95 14.44
CA ILE A 137 -0.08 -7.85 15.86
C ILE A 137 -0.55 -6.53 16.48
N VAL A 138 -0.49 -5.41 15.76
CA VAL A 138 -0.93 -4.10 16.29
C VAL A 138 -2.46 -3.98 16.26
N THR A 139 -3.09 -4.34 15.14
CA THR A 139 -4.56 -4.30 15.01
C THR A 139 -5.22 -5.32 15.91
N ASP A 140 -4.69 -6.53 16.06
CA ASP A 140 -5.22 -7.53 16.99
C ASP A 140 -4.99 -7.14 18.44
N LYS A 141 -3.87 -6.47 18.79
CA LYS A 141 -3.67 -5.96 20.15
C LYS A 141 -4.60 -4.80 20.48
N GLU A 142 -4.80 -3.86 19.55
CA GLU A 142 -5.76 -2.76 19.72
C GLU A 142 -7.20 -3.29 19.79
N ASN A 143 -7.57 -4.23 18.91
CA ASN A 143 -8.85 -4.92 18.93
C ASN A 143 -9.04 -5.76 20.21
N LEU A 144 -8.01 -6.48 20.68
CA LEU A 144 -8.07 -7.22 21.95
C LEU A 144 -8.24 -6.26 23.13
N LEU A 145 -7.53 -5.14 23.14
CA LEU A 145 -7.64 -4.16 24.22
C LEU A 145 -9.04 -3.57 24.27
N GLU A 146 -9.65 -3.28 23.11
CA GLU A 146 -11.02 -2.79 23.03
C GLU A 146 -12.05 -3.86 23.43
N LEU A 147 -11.88 -5.12 22.98
CA LEU A 147 -12.72 -6.24 23.38
C LEU A 147 -12.62 -6.53 24.89
N ASN A 148 -11.44 -6.44 25.48
CA ASN A 148 -11.25 -6.59 26.93
C ASN A 148 -11.96 -5.48 27.72
N LYS A 149 -11.93 -4.24 27.23
CA LYS A 149 -12.71 -3.13 27.84
C LYS A 149 -14.22 -3.37 27.74
N LYS A 150 -14.71 -3.84 26.59
CA LYS A 150 -16.13 -4.19 26.41
C LYS A 150 -16.54 -5.36 27.30
N LEU A 151 -15.66 -6.35 27.47
CA LEU A 151 -15.87 -7.48 28.38
C LEU A 151 -15.99 -7.01 29.84
N GLN A 152 -15.06 -6.18 30.32
CA GLN A 152 -15.11 -5.61 31.68
C GLN A 152 -16.42 -4.86 31.92
N LYS A 153 -16.81 -3.99 30.98
CA LYS A 153 -18.06 -3.24 31.07
C LYS A 153 -19.29 -4.14 31.09
N ALA A 154 -19.33 -5.18 30.25
CA ALA A 154 -20.45 -6.12 30.22
C ALA A 154 -20.57 -6.94 31.52
N VAL A 155 -19.46 -7.26 32.17
CA VAL A 155 -19.44 -7.92 33.49
C VAL A 155 -19.91 -6.96 34.59
N GLU A 156 -19.44 -5.72 34.60
CA GLU A 156 -19.86 -4.67 35.55
C GLU A 156 -21.37 -4.39 35.45
N GLU A 157 -21.92 -4.42 34.24
CA GLU A 157 -23.35 -4.18 33.98
C GLU A 157 -24.19 -5.49 34.04
N GLU A 158 -23.62 -6.58 34.58
CA GLU A 158 -24.27 -7.89 34.77
C GLU A 158 -24.87 -8.52 33.50
N ARG A 159 -24.35 -8.16 32.31
CA ARG A 159 -24.75 -8.72 31.02
C ARG A 159 -23.96 -9.97 30.67
N TYR A 160 -24.22 -11.04 31.41
CA TYR A 160 -23.47 -12.29 31.32
C TYR A 160 -23.49 -12.96 29.92
N GLU A 161 -24.59 -12.87 29.17
CA GLU A 161 -24.66 -13.41 27.81
C GLU A 161 -23.73 -12.66 26.83
N GLU A 162 -23.66 -11.34 26.95
CA GLU A 162 -22.78 -10.52 26.12
C GLU A 162 -21.32 -10.74 26.51
N ALA A 163 -21.03 -10.81 27.80
CA ALA A 163 -19.70 -11.14 28.31
C ALA A 163 -19.21 -12.51 27.82
N ALA A 164 -20.08 -13.52 27.78
CA ALA A 164 -19.74 -14.85 27.26
C ALA A 164 -19.38 -14.79 25.77
N ARG A 165 -20.18 -14.11 24.94
CA ARG A 165 -19.89 -13.93 23.50
C ARG A 165 -18.56 -13.22 23.26
N ILE A 166 -18.29 -12.15 23.99
CA ILE A 166 -17.05 -11.37 23.84
C ILE A 166 -15.84 -12.21 24.28
N ARG A 167 -15.95 -12.97 25.38
CA ARG A 167 -14.88 -13.85 25.85
C ARG A 167 -14.54 -14.93 24.83
N ASP A 168 -15.56 -15.57 24.24
CA ASP A 168 -15.35 -16.64 23.27
C ASP A 168 -14.68 -16.08 21.99
N LEU A 169 -15.09 -14.89 21.55
CA LEU A 169 -14.46 -14.17 20.44
C LEU A 169 -12.98 -13.80 20.71
N ILE A 170 -12.65 -13.37 21.93
CA ILE A 170 -11.24 -13.13 22.34
C ILE A 170 -10.43 -14.42 22.24
N HIS A 171 -11.00 -15.55 22.67
CA HIS A 171 -10.34 -16.85 22.65
C HIS A 171 -10.06 -17.34 21.22
N GLU A 172 -10.99 -17.14 20.28
CA GLU A 172 -10.80 -17.48 18.87
C GLU A 172 -9.67 -16.65 18.24
N LEU A 173 -9.67 -15.34 18.45
CA LEU A 173 -8.63 -14.43 17.96
C LEU A 173 -7.23 -14.74 18.53
N GLN A 174 -7.16 -15.20 19.78
CA GLN A 174 -5.90 -15.66 20.39
C GLN A 174 -5.42 -16.99 19.82
N LYS A 175 -6.33 -17.87 19.43
CA LYS A 175 -6.02 -19.19 18.86
C LYS A 175 -5.55 -19.09 17.41
N GLU A 176 -6.23 -18.28 16.59
CA GLU A 176 -5.80 -17.97 15.22
C GLU A 176 -4.39 -17.35 15.18
N ASN A 177 -4.02 -16.58 16.20
CA ASN A 177 -2.68 -16.02 16.33
C ASN A 177 -1.61 -17.04 16.76
N ARG A 178 -1.98 -18.15 17.42
CA ARG A 178 -1.06 -19.23 17.79
C ARG A 178 -0.81 -20.23 16.66
N ASP A 179 -1.79 -20.43 15.78
CA ASP A 179 -1.76 -21.50 14.77
C ASP A 179 -1.18 -21.06 13.41
N ARG A 180 -0.68 -19.82 13.26
CA ARG A 180 0.03 -19.40 12.05
C ARG A 180 1.44 -20.03 12.00
N PRO A 181 1.77 -20.82 10.96
CA PRO A 181 3.08 -21.45 10.86
C PRO A 181 4.18 -20.40 10.63
N GLU A 182 5.20 -20.39 11.50
CA GLU A 182 6.50 -19.75 11.24
C GLU A 182 7.18 -20.48 10.07
N ASN A 183 6.90 -20.08 8.83
CA ASN A 183 7.49 -20.75 7.66
C ASN A 183 8.85 -20.12 7.27
N ASP A 184 9.91 -20.82 7.68
CA ASP A 184 11.28 -20.86 7.14
C ASP A 184 12.07 -19.55 6.99
N SER A 185 12.68 -19.13 8.11
CA SER A 185 13.98 -18.44 8.09
C SER A 185 15.11 -19.44 8.31
N LYS A 186 15.50 -20.19 7.27
CA LYS A 186 16.85 -20.77 7.21
C LYS A 186 17.74 -19.91 6.30
N PRO A 187 18.82 -19.30 6.82
CA PRO A 187 19.83 -18.72 5.96
C PRO A 187 20.64 -19.85 5.33
N SER A 188 20.57 -19.97 4.00
CA SER A 188 21.53 -20.75 3.23
C SER A 188 22.92 -20.10 3.36
N LYS A 189 23.69 -20.58 4.34
CA LYS A 189 25.12 -20.31 4.47
C LYS A 189 25.88 -20.97 3.33
N ASN A 190 26.69 -20.17 2.64
CA ASN A 190 27.98 -20.47 2.02
C ASN A 190 28.32 -21.96 1.81
N ALA A 191 28.39 -22.38 0.55
CA ALA A 191 29.33 -23.39 0.10
C ALA A 191 30.45 -22.70 -0.68
N LYS A 192 31.67 -23.18 -0.41
CA LYS A 192 32.98 -22.68 -0.79
C LYS A 192 33.21 -22.56 -2.29
#